data_AF-A0A060WED7-F1
#
_entry.id   AF-A0A060WED7-F1
#
_cell.length_a   1.000
_cell.length_b   1.000
_cell.length_c   1.000
_cell.angle_alpha   90.00
_cell.angle_beta   90.00
_cell.angle_gamma   90.00
#
_symmetry.space_group_name_H-M   'P 1'
#
loop_
_entity.id
_entity.type
_entity.pdbx_description
1 polymer ?
#
loop_
_entity_poly.entity_id
_entity_poly.type
_entity_poly.pdbx_seq_one_letter_code
_entity_poly.pdbx_strand_id
1 'polypeptide(L)'
;MMCNDVSTDRIIDLQSKLIIAIDVAKGMEYLHNLTQPIIHRDLNSHNILLYEDGHAVVADFGESRFLLSEVVDNMTKQPGNLRWMAPEIFTQCTRYTVKADMFSYALCLWELLTGEIPFAHLKPAAAAADMAYHHIRPPIGYSIPKPISAMLMRGWNVCPEDRPEFSEVLATLEECLCNVELMSPASSNSSGSLSPSGSSDCLARGSPGRSHVAALRSRFELEYALNARAYAVWTQSEGRRDSQGPSLDELRRNMQFPPIDRNGYVSDPMSTMRFHSNCSSNGSFEDN
;
A
#
# COMPACT_ATOMS: atom_id res chain seq x y z
N MET A 1 42.45 -17.60 1.91
CA MET A 1 41.25 -18.37 1.49
C MET A 1 40.16 -17.35 1.24
N MET A 2 39.83 -17.10 -0.02
CA MET A 2 38.69 -16.24 -0.36
C MET A 2 37.42 -17.04 -0.09
N CYS A 3 36.59 -16.55 0.82
CA CYS A 3 35.23 -17.05 1.00
C CYS A 3 34.46 -16.67 -0.26
N ASN A 4 34.27 -17.63 -1.16
CA ASN A 4 33.29 -17.50 -2.23
C ASN A 4 31.92 -17.58 -1.57
N ASP A 5 31.42 -16.43 -1.12
CA ASP A 5 30.01 -16.26 -0.78
C ASP A 5 29.24 -16.31 -2.10
N VAL A 6 28.99 -17.53 -2.57
CA VAL A 6 28.05 -17.77 -3.65
C VAL A 6 26.69 -17.52 -3.02
N SER A 7 26.19 -16.31 -3.19
CA SER A 7 24.80 -15.94 -2.95
C SER A 7 23.95 -16.79 -3.90
N THR A 8 23.69 -18.04 -3.54
CA THR A 8 22.68 -18.86 -4.20
C THR A 8 21.36 -18.18 -3.87
N ASP A 9 20.76 -17.50 -4.84
CA ASP A 9 19.39 -17.01 -4.73
C ASP A 9 18.50 -18.19 -4.31
N ARG A 10 18.17 -18.27 -3.02
CA ARG A 10 17.27 -19.28 -2.50
C ARG A 10 15.89 -18.88 -2.97
N ILE A 11 15.40 -19.56 -3.99
CA ILE A 11 14.02 -19.41 -4.43
C ILE A 11 13.14 -19.96 -3.31
N ILE A 12 12.40 -19.07 -2.64
CA ILE A 12 11.43 -19.42 -1.60
C ILE A 12 10.12 -19.83 -2.29
N ASP A 13 9.62 -21.02 -1.99
CA ASP A 13 8.37 -21.52 -2.55
C ASP A 13 7.14 -20.84 -1.94
N LEU A 14 5.95 -21.10 -2.50
CA LEU A 14 4.71 -20.48 -2.01
C LEU A 14 4.40 -20.88 -0.57
N GLN A 15 4.68 -22.13 -0.19
CA GLN A 15 4.40 -22.63 1.15
C GLN A 15 5.21 -21.86 2.20
N SER A 16 6.52 -21.73 2.00
CA SER A 16 7.39 -20.96 2.89
C SER A 16 7.01 -19.47 2.94
N LYS A 17 6.62 -18.87 1.80
CA LYS A 17 6.10 -17.50 1.79
C LYS A 17 4.83 -17.34 2.63
N LEU A 18 3.91 -18.32 2.58
CA LEU A 18 2.69 -18.29 3.38
C LEU A 18 2.98 -18.47 4.88
N ILE A 19 3.94 -19.33 5.24
CA ILE A 19 4.38 -19.50 6.64
C ILE A 19 4.88 -18.16 7.20
N ILE A 20 5.79 -17.50 6.50
CA ILE A 20 6.31 -16.18 6.88
C ILE A 20 5.17 -15.15 7.01
N ALA A 21 4.27 -15.12 6.03
CA ALA A 21 3.14 -14.19 6.03
C ALA A 21 2.21 -14.41 7.23
N ILE A 22 1.95 -15.66 7.60
CA ILE A 22 1.13 -16.05 8.76
C ILE A 22 1.81 -15.66 10.05
N ASP A 23 3.11 -15.93 10.20
CA ASP A 23 3.84 -15.60 11.43
C ASP A 23 3.85 -14.09 11.71
N VAL A 24 4.10 -13.28 10.67
CA VAL A 24 4.04 -11.82 10.78
C VAL A 24 2.62 -11.36 11.13
N ALA A 25 1.60 -11.93 10.51
CA ALA A 25 0.20 -11.61 10.81
C ALA A 25 -0.18 -12.00 12.25
N LYS A 26 0.31 -13.14 12.78
CA LYS A 26 0.13 -13.55 14.19
C LYS A 26 0.80 -12.58 15.14
N GLY A 27 2.03 -12.14 14.83
CA GLY A 27 2.74 -11.14 15.61
C GLY A 27 1.97 -9.82 15.69
N MET A 28 1.43 -9.36 14.57
CA MET A 28 0.65 -8.12 14.52
C MET A 28 -0.72 -8.25 15.19
N GLU A 29 -1.43 -9.36 14.98
CA GLU A 29 -2.69 -9.65 15.68
C GLU A 29 -2.49 -9.64 17.20
N TYR A 30 -1.40 -10.25 17.68
CA TYR A 30 -1.05 -10.25 19.09
C TYR A 30 -0.91 -8.82 19.63
N LEU A 31 -0.13 -7.97 18.96
CA LEU A 31 0.08 -6.57 19.39
C LEU A 31 -1.22 -5.77 19.43
N HIS A 32 -2.08 -5.95 18.44
CA HIS A 32 -3.33 -5.22 18.29
C HIS A 32 -4.40 -5.66 19.29
N ASN A 33 -4.34 -6.91 19.78
CA ASN A 33 -5.30 -7.48 20.72
C ASN A 33 -4.85 -7.44 22.19
N LEU A 34 -3.71 -6.83 22.51
CA LEU A 34 -3.30 -6.58 23.89
C LEU A 34 -4.34 -5.70 24.61
N THR A 35 -4.44 -5.83 25.95
CA THR A 35 -5.32 -4.98 26.77
C THR A 35 -5.06 -3.48 26.55
N GLN A 36 -3.81 -3.11 26.27
CA GLN A 36 -3.44 -1.83 25.68
C GLN A 36 -2.83 -2.10 24.31
N PRO A 37 -3.59 -1.93 23.22
CA PRO A 37 -3.11 -2.23 21.87
C PRO A 37 -1.84 -1.44 21.53
N ILE A 38 -0.89 -2.10 20.88
CA ILE A 38 0.36 -1.49 20.41
C ILE A 38 0.30 -1.36 18.89
N ILE A 39 0.56 -0.16 18.37
CA ILE A 39 0.73 0.11 16.94
C ILE A 39 2.23 0.05 16.64
N HIS A 40 2.64 -0.71 15.63
CA HIS A 40 4.04 -0.88 15.27
C HIS A 40 4.64 0.39 14.66
N ARG A 41 3.90 1.03 13.73
CA ARG A 41 4.23 2.30 13.04
C ARG A 41 5.41 2.26 12.06
N ASP A 42 6.25 1.24 12.12
CA ASP A 42 7.33 1.02 11.13
C ASP A 42 7.39 -0.43 10.63
N LEU A 43 6.24 -1.03 10.34
CA LEU A 43 6.23 -2.40 9.79
C LEU A 43 6.73 -2.35 8.33
N ASN A 44 7.84 -3.03 8.04
CA ASN A 44 8.40 -3.16 6.70
C ASN A 44 9.29 -4.42 6.62
N SER A 45 9.74 -4.80 5.43
CA SER A 45 10.52 -6.03 5.22
C SER A 45 11.86 -6.08 5.97
N HIS A 46 12.46 -4.94 6.34
CA HIS A 46 13.69 -4.88 7.14
C HIS A 46 13.45 -5.22 8.61
N ASN A 47 12.20 -5.02 9.08
CA ASN A 47 11.76 -5.23 10.45
C ASN A 47 11.06 -6.60 10.62
N ILE A 48 11.21 -7.50 9.63
CA ILE A 48 10.76 -8.89 9.68
C ILE A 48 12.01 -9.77 9.66
N LEU A 49 12.29 -10.46 10.75
CA LEU A 49 13.46 -11.33 10.88
C LEU A 49 13.06 -12.77 10.59
N LEU A 50 13.92 -13.50 9.87
CA LEU A 50 13.72 -14.89 9.50
C LEU A 50 14.62 -15.81 10.34
N TYR A 51 14.04 -16.89 10.85
CA TYR A 51 14.78 -18.00 11.43
C TYR A 51 15.23 -19.00 10.36
N GLU A 52 16.23 -19.83 10.69
CA GLU A 52 16.75 -20.86 9.77
C GLU A 52 15.72 -21.93 9.43
N ASP A 53 14.73 -22.15 10.30
CA ASP A 53 13.64 -23.11 10.11
C ASP A 53 12.49 -22.57 9.24
N GLY A 54 12.60 -21.34 8.73
CA GLY A 54 11.63 -20.71 7.83
C GLY A 54 10.52 -19.93 8.52
N HIS A 55 10.54 -19.81 9.86
CA HIS A 55 9.63 -18.97 10.61
C HIS A 55 10.09 -17.50 10.65
N ALA A 56 9.15 -16.59 10.95
CA ALA A 56 9.42 -15.16 10.99
C ALA A 56 8.95 -14.48 12.29
N VAL A 57 9.58 -13.36 12.64
CA VAL A 57 9.16 -12.50 13.76
C VAL A 57 9.21 -11.02 13.39
N VAL A 58 8.29 -10.26 13.96
CA VAL A 58 8.27 -8.79 13.88
C VAL A 58 9.29 -8.22 14.87
N ALA A 59 10.10 -7.26 14.42
CA ALA A 59 11.18 -6.64 15.18
C ALA A 59 11.17 -5.10 15.05
N ASP A 60 12.05 -4.46 15.81
CA ASP A 60 12.24 -3.00 15.88
C ASP A 60 10.99 -2.20 16.27
N PHE A 61 10.77 -2.13 17.58
CA PHE A 61 9.66 -1.41 18.20
C PHE A 61 10.01 0.06 18.57
N GLY A 62 11.09 0.63 18.01
CA GLY A 62 11.54 1.98 18.36
C GLY A 62 10.50 3.07 18.07
N GLU A 63 9.70 2.88 17.02
CA GLU A 63 8.63 3.79 16.63
C GLU A 63 7.25 3.40 17.17
N SER A 64 7.13 2.26 17.86
CA SER A 64 5.85 1.72 18.32
C SER A 64 5.23 2.53 19.45
N ARG A 65 3.90 2.56 19.52
CA ARG A 65 3.14 3.33 20.52
C ARG A 65 1.90 2.58 20.99
N PHE A 66 1.50 2.81 22.24
CA PHE A 66 0.19 2.37 22.73
C PHE A 66 -0.90 3.23 22.09
N LEU A 67 -1.94 2.59 21.56
CA LEU A 67 -3.07 3.25 20.87
C LEU A 67 -3.80 4.28 21.76
N LEU A 68 -3.91 3.98 23.06
CA LEU A 68 -4.60 4.82 24.05
C LEU A 68 -3.69 5.84 24.75
N SER A 69 -2.46 6.04 24.28
CA SER A 69 -1.59 7.06 24.86
C SER A 69 -2.11 8.46 24.49
N GLU A 70 -2.71 9.14 25.46
CA GLU A 70 -3.24 10.52 25.32
C GLU A 70 -2.14 11.59 25.28
N VAL A 71 -0.87 11.20 25.34
CA VAL A 71 0.23 12.14 25.18
C VAL A 71 0.20 12.63 23.75
N VAL A 72 -0.40 13.82 23.57
CA VAL A 72 -0.37 14.60 22.35
C VAL A 72 1.09 14.96 22.13
N ASP A 73 1.83 14.05 21.49
CA ASP A 73 3.22 14.27 21.12
C ASP A 73 3.21 15.17 19.88
N ASN A 74 2.84 16.43 20.15
CA ASN A 74 2.88 17.55 19.24
C ASN A 74 4.26 17.54 18.58
N MET A 75 4.32 17.26 17.28
CA MET A 75 5.53 17.27 16.44
C MET A 75 6.47 16.05 16.52
N THR A 76 6.00 14.83 16.79
CA THR A 76 6.87 13.67 16.60
C THR A 76 7.15 13.40 15.11
N LYS A 77 8.41 13.64 14.73
CA LYS A 77 9.18 13.11 13.58
C LYS A 77 8.40 12.05 12.77
N GLN A 78 8.30 12.22 11.44
CA GLN A 78 7.73 11.19 10.55
C GLN A 78 8.38 9.83 10.88
N PRO A 79 7.64 8.87 11.46
CA PRO A 79 8.19 7.62 11.91
C PRO A 79 8.37 6.67 10.73
N GLY A 80 9.38 5.82 10.82
CA GLY A 80 9.55 4.67 9.94
C GLY A 80 9.84 4.98 8.47
N ASN A 81 9.78 3.92 7.68
CA ASN A 81 10.09 3.97 6.26
C ASN A 81 8.87 4.40 5.43
N LEU A 82 8.96 5.59 4.82
CA LEU A 82 7.88 6.22 4.05
C LEU A 82 7.26 5.30 2.98
N ARG A 83 8.04 4.38 2.39
CA ARG A 83 7.54 3.51 1.31
C ARG A 83 6.44 2.55 1.76
N TRP A 84 6.44 2.10 3.02
CA TRP A 84 5.41 1.20 3.57
C TRP A 84 4.34 1.96 4.36
N MET A 85 4.42 3.30 4.41
CA MET A 85 3.56 4.15 5.21
C MET A 85 2.16 4.27 4.59
N ALA A 86 1.13 4.17 5.43
CA ALA A 86 -0.25 4.35 5.02
C ALA A 86 -0.54 5.81 4.59
N PRO A 87 -1.45 6.04 3.62
CA PRO A 87 -1.77 7.37 3.10
C PRO A 87 -2.12 8.39 4.17
N GLU A 88 -3.00 8.03 5.10
CA GLU A 88 -3.51 8.90 6.15
C GLU A 88 -2.44 9.34 7.16
N ILE A 89 -1.41 8.50 7.30
CA ILE A 89 -0.24 8.77 8.12
C ILE A 89 0.69 9.74 7.40
N PHE A 90 0.94 9.48 6.11
CA PHE A 90 1.79 10.33 5.28
C PHE A 90 1.22 11.75 5.16
N THR A 91 -0.10 11.88 4.99
CA THR A 91 -0.79 13.18 4.88
C THR A 91 -1.08 13.83 6.23
N GLN A 92 -0.81 13.14 7.35
CA GLN A 92 -1.07 13.61 8.71
C GLN A 92 -2.54 14.03 8.93
N CYS A 93 -3.47 13.42 8.19
CA CYS A 93 -4.88 13.81 8.22
C CYS A 93 -5.64 13.20 9.40
N THR A 94 -5.14 12.10 9.97
CA THR A 94 -5.80 11.37 11.05
C THR A 94 -4.81 10.90 12.10
N ARG A 95 -5.33 10.48 13.26
CA ARG A 95 -4.54 9.80 14.29
C ARG A 95 -4.14 8.41 13.80
N TYR A 96 -2.99 7.93 14.27
CA TYR A 96 -2.57 6.55 14.04
C TYR A 96 -3.59 5.57 14.59
N THR A 97 -3.97 4.61 13.76
CA THR A 97 -4.78 3.46 14.16
C THR A 97 -4.00 2.18 13.83
N VAL A 98 -4.44 1.06 14.38
CA VAL A 98 -3.94 -0.28 14.04
C VAL A 98 -4.06 -0.59 12.54
N LYS A 99 -4.99 0.07 11.84
CA LYS A 99 -5.20 -0.08 10.38
C LYS A 99 -4.05 0.48 9.55
N ALA A 100 -3.20 1.36 10.11
CA ALA A 100 -1.99 1.80 9.44
C ALA A 100 -1.00 0.64 9.26
N ASP A 101 -0.82 -0.19 10.29
CA ASP A 101 0.06 -1.37 10.20
C ASP A 101 -0.48 -2.39 9.20
N MET A 102 -1.80 -2.49 9.01
CA MET A 102 -2.40 -3.37 8.00
C MET A 102 -2.06 -2.96 6.57
N PHE A 103 -1.99 -1.65 6.30
CA PHE A 103 -1.53 -1.14 5.01
C PHE A 103 -0.07 -1.54 4.76
N SER A 104 0.78 -1.35 5.77
CA SER A 104 2.19 -1.71 5.72
C SER A 104 2.39 -3.22 5.53
N TYR A 105 1.58 -4.04 6.22
CA TYR A 105 1.56 -5.49 6.07
C TYR A 105 1.18 -5.91 4.64
N ALA A 106 0.17 -5.28 4.03
CA ALA A 106 -0.23 -5.59 2.66
C ALA A 106 0.92 -5.36 1.66
N LEU A 107 1.71 -4.30 1.85
CA LEU A 107 2.90 -4.04 1.04
C LEU A 107 4.01 -5.08 1.28
N CYS A 108 4.25 -5.48 2.53
CA CYS A 108 5.21 -6.55 2.87
C CYS A 108 4.79 -7.89 2.27
N LEU A 109 3.49 -8.22 2.32
CA LEU A 109 2.96 -9.44 1.73
C LEU A 109 3.12 -9.44 0.22
N TRP A 110 2.84 -8.31 -0.44
CA TRP A 110 3.08 -8.17 -1.87
C TRP A 110 4.55 -8.37 -2.22
N GLU A 111 5.46 -7.70 -1.50
CA GLU A 111 6.91 -7.83 -1.65
C GLU A 111 7.38 -9.28 -1.45
N LEU A 112 6.86 -9.98 -0.45
CA LEU A 112 7.17 -11.38 -0.20
C LEU A 112 6.74 -12.29 -1.35
N LEU A 113 5.56 -12.04 -1.93
CA LEU A 113 5.01 -12.84 -3.01
C LEU A 113 5.74 -12.61 -4.33
N THR A 114 6.07 -11.36 -4.65
CA THR A 114 6.73 -10.97 -5.91
C THR A 114 8.25 -11.06 -5.85
N GLY A 115 8.84 -10.93 -4.66
CA GLY A 115 10.27 -10.72 -4.47
C GLY A 115 10.75 -9.32 -4.88
N GLU A 116 9.82 -8.38 -5.11
CA GLU A 116 10.13 -7.03 -5.57
C GLU A 116 9.87 -5.98 -4.49
N ILE A 117 10.73 -4.97 -4.41
CA ILE A 117 10.50 -3.80 -3.54
C ILE A 117 9.31 -3.00 -4.09
N PRO A 118 8.29 -2.65 -3.27
CA PRO A 118 7.15 -1.86 -3.71
C PRO A 118 7.60 -0.54 -4.34
N PHE A 119 7.26 -0.32 -5.62
CA PHE A 119 7.73 0.86 -6.37
C PHE A 119 9.27 0.99 -6.40
N ALA A 120 10.00 -0.09 -6.67
CA ALA A 120 11.47 -0.12 -6.71
C ALA A 120 12.11 0.99 -7.56
N HIS A 121 11.40 1.49 -8.58
CA HIS A 121 11.84 2.56 -9.47
C HIS A 121 11.72 3.98 -8.87
N LEU A 122 11.07 4.14 -7.71
CA LEU A 122 10.86 5.41 -7.02
C LEU A 122 11.64 5.47 -5.72
N LYS A 123 11.98 6.69 -5.28
CA LYS A 123 12.45 6.93 -3.91
C LYS A 123 11.29 6.75 -2.90
N PRO A 124 11.56 6.40 -1.63
CA PRO A 124 10.51 6.13 -0.65
C PRO A 124 9.44 7.23 -0.52
N ALA A 125 9.85 8.50 -0.43
CA ALA A 125 8.91 9.62 -0.34
C ALA A 125 8.03 9.79 -1.59
N ALA A 126 8.56 9.51 -2.79
CA ALA A 126 7.80 9.58 -4.02
C ALA A 126 6.79 8.43 -4.13
N ALA A 127 7.18 7.21 -3.73
CA ALA A 127 6.27 6.08 -3.66
C ALA A 127 5.11 6.34 -2.68
N ALA A 128 5.41 6.91 -1.50
CA ALA A 128 4.40 7.30 -0.52
C ALA A 128 3.42 8.34 -1.09
N ALA A 129 3.94 9.37 -1.75
CA ALA A 129 3.13 10.41 -2.38
C ALA A 129 2.22 9.84 -3.49
N ASP A 130 2.71 8.94 -4.34
CA ASP A 130 1.91 8.30 -5.39
C ASP A 130 0.78 7.44 -4.81
N MET A 131 1.04 6.70 -3.73
CA MET A 131 0.01 5.92 -3.04
C MET A 131 -1.04 6.80 -2.36
N ALA A 132 -0.61 7.94 -1.79
CA ALA A 132 -1.46 8.84 -1.02
C ALA A 132 -2.33 9.74 -1.91
N TYR A 133 -1.73 10.42 -2.89
CA TYR A 133 -2.40 11.45 -3.69
C TYR A 133 -2.91 10.95 -5.05
N HIS A 134 -2.25 9.95 -5.63
CA HIS A 134 -2.63 9.40 -6.94
C HIS A 134 -3.30 8.03 -6.84
N HIS A 135 -3.42 7.48 -5.62
CA HIS A 135 -4.02 6.18 -5.33
C HIS A 135 -3.41 5.03 -6.14
N ILE A 136 -2.14 5.15 -6.51
CA ILE A 136 -1.42 4.11 -7.23
C ILE A 136 -1.10 2.98 -6.24
N ARG A 137 -1.11 1.72 -6.71
CA ARG A 137 -0.74 0.53 -5.93
C ARG A 137 0.23 -0.35 -6.70
N PRO A 138 1.03 -1.20 -6.03
CA PRO A 138 1.84 -2.19 -6.72
C PRO A 138 0.98 -3.11 -7.60
N PRO A 139 1.48 -3.53 -8.78
CA PRO A 139 0.71 -4.38 -9.68
C PRO A 139 0.50 -5.78 -9.11
N ILE A 140 -0.73 -6.27 -9.13
CA ILE A 140 -1.02 -7.67 -8.80
C ILE A 140 -0.97 -8.49 -10.10
N GLY A 141 0.02 -9.36 -10.21
CA GLY A 141 0.16 -10.30 -11.33
C GLY A 141 -0.68 -11.58 -11.14
N TYR A 142 -0.90 -12.31 -12.24
CA TYR A 142 -1.69 -13.56 -12.26
C TYR A 142 -1.08 -14.70 -11.43
N SER A 143 0.19 -14.60 -11.03
CA SER A 143 0.87 -15.57 -10.18
C SER A 143 0.40 -15.53 -8.72
N ILE A 144 -0.23 -14.44 -8.28
CA ILE A 144 -0.74 -14.31 -6.93
C ILE A 144 -2.12 -14.99 -6.85
N PRO A 145 -2.33 -15.96 -5.92
CA PRO A 145 -3.63 -16.59 -5.74
C PRO A 145 -4.76 -15.59 -5.49
N LYS A 146 -5.93 -15.85 -6.08
CA LYS A 146 -7.08 -14.93 -5.99
C LYS A 146 -7.48 -14.53 -4.56
N PRO A 147 -7.56 -15.45 -3.58
CA PRO A 147 -7.89 -15.06 -2.21
C PRO A 147 -6.90 -14.04 -1.63
N ILE A 148 -5.61 -14.26 -1.88
CA ILE A 148 -4.53 -13.36 -1.45
C ILE A 148 -4.60 -12.02 -2.19
N SER A 149 -4.90 -12.02 -3.49
CA SER A 149 -5.08 -10.78 -4.25
C SER A 149 -6.23 -9.90 -3.72
N ALA A 150 -7.36 -10.52 -3.37
CA ALA A 150 -8.50 -9.81 -2.78
C ALA A 150 -8.14 -9.23 -1.41
N MET A 151 -7.39 -9.98 -0.62
CA MET A 151 -6.88 -9.55 0.66
C MET A 151 -5.91 -8.38 0.53
N LEU A 152 -4.96 -8.41 -0.42
CA LEU A 152 -4.06 -7.29 -0.71
C LEU A 152 -4.84 -6.02 -1.07
N MET A 153 -5.83 -6.14 -1.97
CA MET A 153 -6.65 -5.01 -2.39
C MET A 153 -7.38 -4.32 -1.23
N ARG A 154 -7.89 -5.10 -0.27
CA ARG A 154 -8.51 -4.56 0.95
C ARG A 154 -7.49 -4.06 1.96
N GLY A 155 -6.37 -4.77 2.12
CA GLY A 155 -5.29 -4.44 3.07
C GLY A 155 -4.68 -3.06 2.84
N TRP A 156 -4.50 -2.66 1.58
CA TRP A 156 -3.98 -1.33 1.22
C TRP A 156 -5.05 -0.34 0.76
N ASN A 157 -6.30 -0.51 1.20
CA ASN A 157 -7.37 0.42 0.87
C ASN A 157 -7.02 1.85 1.38
N VAL A 158 -7.42 2.86 0.61
CA VAL A 158 -7.27 4.28 0.98
C VAL A 158 -7.99 4.56 2.29
N CYS A 159 -9.21 4.03 2.44
CA CYS A 159 -10.03 4.11 3.63
C CYS A 159 -9.51 3.12 4.69
N PRO A 160 -9.01 3.57 5.86
CA PRO A 160 -8.52 2.68 6.91
C PRO A 160 -9.59 1.72 7.46
N GLU A 161 -10.85 2.15 7.47
CA GLU A 161 -11.99 1.42 8.00
C GLU A 161 -12.29 0.16 7.17
N ASP A 162 -12.06 0.21 5.85
CA ASP A 162 -12.30 -0.88 4.91
C ASP A 162 -11.18 -1.94 4.92
N ARG A 163 -10.06 -1.65 5.59
CA ARG A 163 -8.96 -2.61 5.75
C ARG A 163 -9.39 -3.72 6.73
N PRO A 164 -9.05 -4.99 6.43
CA PRO A 164 -9.40 -6.11 7.30
C PRO A 164 -8.64 -6.03 8.63
N GLU A 165 -9.15 -6.74 9.63
CA GLU A 165 -8.37 -7.05 10.84
C GLU A 165 -7.40 -8.21 10.57
N PHE A 166 -6.34 -8.31 11.36
CA PHE A 166 -5.36 -9.41 11.19
C PHE A 166 -5.97 -10.80 11.39
N SER A 167 -7.02 -10.93 12.20
CA SER A 167 -7.76 -12.20 12.36
C SER A 167 -8.38 -12.72 11.06
N GLU A 168 -8.91 -11.81 10.24
CA GLU A 168 -9.47 -12.14 8.92
C GLU A 168 -8.37 -12.51 7.91
N VAL A 169 -7.24 -11.80 7.98
CA VAL A 169 -6.05 -12.10 7.17
C VAL A 169 -5.52 -13.50 7.48
N LEU A 170 -5.41 -13.85 8.76
CA LEU A 170 -4.96 -15.16 9.20
C LEU A 170 -5.84 -16.28 8.70
N ALA A 171 -7.17 -16.15 8.84
CA ALA A 171 -8.11 -17.15 8.32
C ALA A 171 -7.91 -17.40 6.82
N THR A 172 -7.72 -16.33 6.04
CA THR A 172 -7.49 -16.44 4.59
C THR A 172 -6.16 -17.11 4.26
N LEU A 173 -5.08 -16.75 4.97
CA LEU A 173 -3.75 -17.30 4.72
C LEU A 173 -3.63 -18.76 5.15
N GLU A 174 -4.23 -19.15 6.27
CA GLU A 174 -4.26 -20.53 6.74
C GLU A 174 -5.10 -21.42 5.81
N GLU A 175 -6.20 -20.91 5.26
CA GLU A 175 -6.95 -21.58 4.19
C GLU A 175 -6.10 -21.75 2.92
N CYS A 176 -5.36 -20.72 2.52
CA CYS A 176 -4.43 -20.83 1.38
C CYS A 176 -3.34 -21.85 1.65
N LEU A 177 -2.79 -21.89 2.86
CA LEU A 177 -1.74 -22.83 3.26
C LEU A 177 -2.22 -24.28 3.20
N CYS A 178 -3.45 -24.55 3.67
CA CYS A 178 -4.08 -25.87 3.56
C CYS A 178 -4.28 -26.32 2.10
N ASN A 179 -4.41 -25.36 1.16
CA ASN A 179 -4.72 -25.61 -0.24
C ASN A 179 -3.52 -25.41 -1.19
N VAL A 180 -2.28 -25.29 -0.68
CA VAL A 180 -1.09 -24.98 -1.50
C VAL A 180 -0.88 -25.94 -2.67
N GLU A 181 -1.17 -27.23 -2.47
CA GLU A 181 -1.07 -28.24 -3.53
C GLU A 181 -2.05 -28.00 -4.68
N LEU A 182 -3.24 -27.46 -4.39
CA LEU A 182 -4.26 -27.11 -5.37
C LEU A 182 -4.03 -25.72 -6.00
N MET A 183 -3.18 -24.90 -5.37
CA MET A 183 -2.85 -23.54 -5.83
C MET A 183 -1.55 -23.47 -6.65
N SER A 184 -0.77 -24.56 -6.70
CA SER A 184 0.44 -24.62 -7.53
C SER A 184 0.08 -24.72 -9.02
N PRO A 185 0.77 -23.97 -9.91
CA PRO A 185 0.58 -24.11 -11.35
C PRO A 185 1.34 -25.36 -11.85
N ALA A 186 0.84 -26.55 -11.53
CA ALA A 186 1.35 -27.81 -12.05
C ALA A 186 0.29 -28.54 -12.88
N SER A 187 0.44 -28.41 -14.20
CA SER A 187 0.20 -29.47 -15.20
C SER A 187 -1.14 -30.18 -15.18
N SER A 188 -2.17 -29.56 -15.77
CA SER A 188 -3.19 -30.36 -16.45
C SER A 188 -2.57 -30.99 -17.71
N ASN A 189 -1.85 -32.10 -17.51
CA ASN A 189 -1.64 -33.09 -18.55
C ASN A 189 -3.02 -33.66 -18.91
N SER A 190 -3.72 -33.02 -19.84
CA SER A 190 -4.77 -33.71 -20.60
C SER A 190 -4.08 -34.64 -21.59
N SER A 191 -3.77 -35.85 -21.13
CA SER A 191 -3.54 -37.00 -22.00
C SER A 191 -4.86 -37.35 -22.71
N GLY A 192 -5.24 -36.53 -23.69
CA GLY A 192 -6.29 -36.81 -24.65
C GLY A 192 -5.64 -37.15 -25.98
N SER A 193 -5.40 -38.43 -26.24
CA SER A 193 -5.02 -38.89 -27.57
C SER A 193 -6.18 -38.61 -28.54
N LEU A 194 -5.98 -37.72 -29.51
CA LEU A 194 -6.76 -37.71 -30.74
C LEU A 194 -5.79 -37.61 -31.91
N SER A 195 -5.72 -38.70 -32.66
CA SER A 195 -4.99 -38.82 -33.92
C SER A 195 -5.54 -37.85 -34.98
N PRO A 196 -4.75 -37.51 -36.02
CA PRO A 196 -5.05 -36.43 -36.92
C PRO A 196 -5.95 -36.88 -38.07
N SER A 197 -7.02 -36.12 -38.32
CA SER A 197 -7.79 -36.19 -39.57
C SER A 197 -7.48 -34.92 -40.36
N GLY A 198 -6.88 -35.09 -41.54
CA GLY A 198 -6.39 -34.00 -42.37
C GLY A 198 -7.47 -33.13 -42.97
N SER A 199 -7.11 -31.89 -43.27
CA SER A 199 -7.45 -31.19 -44.50
C SER A 199 -6.54 -29.98 -44.67
N SER A 200 -6.29 -29.68 -45.94
CA SER A 200 -5.16 -28.95 -46.48
C SER A 200 -5.34 -27.42 -46.50
N ASP A 201 -4.21 -26.77 -46.79
CA ASP A 201 -4.05 -25.46 -47.44
C ASP A 201 -4.17 -24.18 -46.58
N CYS A 202 -3.37 -23.11 -46.73
CA CYS A 202 -2.05 -22.85 -47.32
C CYS A 202 -1.64 -21.37 -47.03
N LEU A 203 -0.34 -21.09 -46.87
CA LEU A 203 0.41 -19.83 -47.18
C LEU A 203 0.42 -18.58 -46.25
N ALA A 204 1.49 -18.51 -45.44
CA ALA A 204 2.62 -17.54 -45.46
C ALA A 204 2.44 -16.00 -45.61
N ARG A 205 2.98 -15.25 -44.62
CA ARG A 205 3.85 -14.02 -44.66
C ARG A 205 3.98 -13.52 -43.20
N GLY A 206 5.12 -13.27 -42.54
CA GLY A 206 6.49 -12.94 -42.92
C GLY A 206 6.84 -11.53 -42.40
N SER A 207 7.49 -11.38 -41.22
CA SER A 207 8.48 -10.33 -40.81
C SER A 207 8.58 -10.09 -39.28
N PRO A 208 9.73 -9.56 -38.76
CA PRO A 208 10.36 -10.12 -37.56
C PRO A 208 10.37 -9.23 -36.30
N GLY A 209 10.56 -9.88 -35.14
CA GLY A 209 11.43 -9.43 -34.06
C GLY A 209 11.05 -8.15 -33.30
N ARG A 210 9.99 -8.18 -32.47
CA ARG A 210 9.85 -7.23 -31.36
C ARG A 210 10.62 -7.74 -30.14
N SER A 211 11.57 -6.93 -29.67
CA SER A 211 12.39 -7.23 -28.50
C SER A 211 11.52 -7.50 -27.26
N HIS A 212 11.92 -8.50 -26.48
CA HIS A 212 11.27 -8.91 -25.22
C HIS A 212 11.03 -7.72 -24.26
N VAL A 213 11.85 -6.67 -24.34
CA VAL A 213 11.75 -5.48 -23.48
C VAL A 213 10.52 -4.61 -23.80
N ALA A 214 10.14 -4.49 -25.07
CA ALA A 214 8.93 -3.75 -25.46
C ALA A 214 7.64 -4.53 -25.09
N ALA A 215 7.72 -5.86 -25.14
CA ALA A 215 6.63 -6.73 -24.70
C ALA A 215 6.42 -6.65 -23.19
N LEU A 216 7.49 -6.55 -22.39
CA LEU A 216 7.39 -6.36 -20.92
C LEU A 216 6.80 -5.00 -20.55
N ARG A 217 7.22 -3.91 -21.20
CA ARG A 217 6.61 -2.58 -21.02
C ARG A 217 5.12 -2.58 -21.36
N SER A 218 4.76 -3.20 -22.50
CA SER A 218 3.37 -3.31 -22.93
C SER A 218 2.54 -4.19 -21.99
N ARG A 219 3.13 -5.23 -21.39
CA ARG A 219 2.46 -6.09 -20.41
C ARG A 219 2.21 -5.35 -19.10
N PHE A 220 3.19 -4.61 -18.61
CA PHE A 220 3.05 -3.79 -17.41
C PHE A 220 2.00 -2.68 -17.58
N GLU A 221 1.99 -1.99 -18.74
CA GLU A 221 0.97 -0.98 -19.06
C GLU A 221 -0.43 -1.58 -19.20
N LEU A 222 -0.54 -2.80 -19.76
CA LEU A 222 -1.81 -3.50 -19.90
C LEU A 222 -2.34 -4.01 -18.54
N GLU A 223 -1.46 -4.59 -17.71
CA GLU A 223 -1.79 -5.03 -16.34
C GLU A 223 -2.15 -3.81 -15.45
N TYR A 224 -1.46 -2.68 -15.62
CA TYR A 224 -1.79 -1.39 -14.99
C TYR A 224 -3.18 -0.89 -15.41
N ALA A 225 -3.48 -0.88 -16.71
CA ALA A 225 -4.77 -0.40 -17.22
C ALA A 225 -5.96 -1.28 -16.75
N LEU A 226 -5.74 -2.58 -16.59
CA LEU A 226 -6.75 -3.51 -16.05
C LEU A 226 -6.98 -3.30 -14.55
N ASN A 227 -5.91 -3.17 -13.76
CA ASN A 227 -6.02 -2.94 -12.32
C ASN A 227 -6.60 -1.57 -11.98
N ALA A 228 -6.23 -0.51 -12.72
CA ALA A 228 -6.81 0.83 -12.55
C ALA A 228 -8.32 0.86 -12.81
N ARG A 229 -8.79 0.10 -13.83
CA ARG A 229 -10.22 -0.04 -14.13
C ARG A 229 -10.95 -0.88 -13.08
N ALA A 230 -10.35 -1.96 -12.61
CA ALA A 230 -10.94 -2.79 -11.54
C ALA A 230 -11.10 -1.98 -10.25
N TYR A 231 -10.10 -1.18 -9.87
CA TYR A 231 -10.15 -0.32 -8.69
C TYR A 231 -11.22 0.79 -8.82
N ALA A 232 -11.33 1.43 -10.00
CA ALA A 232 -12.36 2.44 -10.26
C ALA A 232 -13.79 1.87 -10.28
N VAL A 233 -13.96 0.60 -10.66
CA VAL A 233 -15.27 -0.08 -10.65
C VAL A 233 -15.65 -0.53 -9.24
N TRP A 234 -14.67 -0.98 -8.45
CA TRP A 234 -14.90 -1.42 -7.07
C TRP A 234 -15.31 -0.26 -6.16
N THR A 235 -14.63 0.90 -6.26
CA THR A 235 -15.01 2.11 -5.51
C THR A 235 -16.40 2.64 -5.85
N GLN A 236 -16.88 2.40 -7.08
CA GLN A 236 -18.25 2.76 -7.49
C GLN A 236 -19.31 1.79 -6.97
N SER A 237 -18.96 0.54 -6.67
CA SER A 237 -19.91 -0.49 -6.23
C SER A 237 -20.29 -0.35 -4.75
N GLU A 238 -19.44 0.25 -3.91
CA GLU A 238 -19.71 0.41 -2.46
C GLU A 238 -20.46 1.71 -2.11
N GLY A 239 -20.64 2.63 -3.07
CA GLY A 239 -21.36 3.90 -2.90
C GLY A 239 -22.89 3.81 -2.74
N ARG A 240 -23.46 2.61 -2.51
CA ARG A 240 -24.89 2.39 -2.22
C ARG A 240 -25.09 1.80 -0.83
N ARG A 241 -24.72 2.54 0.22
CA ARG A 241 -25.31 2.37 1.54
C ARG A 241 -25.70 3.74 2.09
N ASP A 242 -27.01 3.93 2.25
CA ASP A 242 -27.61 5.13 2.83
C ASP A 242 -27.04 5.36 4.24
N SER A 243 -26.29 6.45 4.39
CA SER A 243 -26.08 7.09 5.68
C SER A 243 -26.20 8.60 5.47
N GLN A 244 -27.10 9.21 6.24
CA GLN A 244 -27.45 10.63 6.13
C GLN A 244 -26.26 11.50 6.55
N GLY A 245 -25.48 11.95 5.56
CA GLY A 245 -24.53 13.05 5.67
C GLY A 245 -25.00 14.27 4.89
N PRO A 246 -24.47 15.48 5.17
CA PRO A 246 -24.87 16.69 4.48
C PRO A 246 -24.55 16.59 2.99
N SER A 247 -25.40 17.21 2.16
CA SER A 247 -25.33 17.06 0.71
C SER A 247 -24.03 17.63 0.12
N LEU A 248 -23.60 17.09 -1.02
CA LEU A 248 -22.39 17.51 -1.73
C LEU A 248 -22.38 19.02 -2.09
N ASP A 249 -23.56 19.63 -2.19
CA ASP A 249 -23.75 21.06 -2.44
C ASP A 249 -23.54 21.92 -1.17
N GLU A 250 -23.65 21.35 0.02
CA GLU A 250 -23.36 21.99 1.31
C GLU A 250 -21.86 22.03 1.59
N LEU A 251 -21.13 20.92 1.33
CA LEU A 251 -19.66 20.91 1.43
C LEU A 251 -18.98 21.86 0.43
N ARG A 252 -19.58 22.04 -0.75
CA ARG A 252 -19.09 23.01 -1.75
C ARG A 252 -19.30 24.46 -1.34
N ARG A 253 -20.33 24.77 -0.54
CA ARG A 253 -20.60 26.14 -0.09
C ARG A 253 -19.65 26.61 1.01
N ASN A 254 -19.10 25.67 1.79
CA ASN A 254 -18.20 25.99 2.91
C ASN A 254 -16.70 26.02 2.54
N MET A 255 -16.33 25.68 1.31
CA MET A 255 -14.94 25.72 0.83
C MET A 255 -14.77 26.81 -0.22
N GLN A 256 -14.66 28.07 0.21
CA GLN A 256 -14.20 29.15 -0.65
C GLN A 256 -12.68 29.04 -0.85
N PHE A 257 -12.26 28.30 -1.89
CA PHE A 257 -10.89 28.34 -2.37
C PHE A 257 -10.60 29.68 -3.07
N PRO A 258 -9.41 30.27 -2.91
CA PRO A 258 -9.04 31.47 -3.64
C PRO A 258 -8.90 31.17 -5.14
N PRO A 259 -9.24 32.12 -6.03
CA PRO A 259 -9.17 31.89 -7.47
C PRO A 259 -7.72 31.77 -7.95
N ILE A 260 -7.44 30.75 -8.74
CA ILE A 260 -6.17 30.51 -9.43
C ILE A 260 -6.07 31.47 -10.62
N ASP A 261 -4.94 32.13 -10.81
CA ASP A 261 -4.74 33.02 -11.95
C ASP A 261 -4.48 32.26 -13.27
N ARG A 262 -4.50 32.97 -14.40
CA ARG A 262 -4.32 32.40 -15.75
C ARG A 262 -2.95 31.73 -15.97
N ASN A 263 -2.01 31.87 -15.03
CA ASN A 263 -0.67 31.31 -15.11
C ASN A 263 -0.47 30.14 -14.13
N GLY A 264 -1.51 29.71 -13.42
CA GLY A 264 -1.49 28.49 -12.60
C GLY A 264 -0.81 28.64 -11.24
N TYR A 265 -0.56 29.86 -10.77
CA TYR A 265 -0.01 30.09 -9.43
C TYR A 265 -1.13 30.31 -8.40
N VAL A 266 -0.99 29.67 -7.24
CA VAL A 266 -1.79 29.96 -6.04
C VAL A 266 -1.09 31.09 -5.31
N SER A 267 -1.78 32.21 -5.10
CA SER A 267 -1.26 33.32 -4.30
C SER A 267 -0.98 32.83 -2.88
N ASP A 268 0.28 32.93 -2.46
CA ASP A 268 0.73 32.59 -1.10
C ASP A 268 -0.09 33.35 -0.03
N PRO A 269 -0.70 32.66 0.96
CA PRO A 269 -1.43 33.31 2.05
C PRO A 269 -0.55 34.16 2.98
N MET A 270 0.78 34.12 2.85
CA MET A 270 1.74 34.73 3.79
C MET A 270 2.38 36.03 3.27
N SER A 271 1.64 36.89 2.57
CA SER A 271 2.18 38.19 2.15
C SER A 271 1.18 39.35 2.24
N THR A 272 0.76 39.71 3.46
CA THR A 272 0.52 41.12 3.87
C THR A 272 0.20 41.18 5.38
N MET A 273 1.21 41.34 6.24
CA MET A 273 1.03 42.02 7.52
C MET A 273 1.53 43.46 7.37
N ARG A 274 0.63 44.36 6.96
CA ARG A 274 0.82 45.79 7.19
C ARG A 274 0.39 46.08 8.62
N PHE A 275 1.34 46.45 9.47
CA PHE A 275 1.07 46.95 10.81
C PHE A 275 0.30 48.28 10.71
N HIS A 276 -0.95 48.29 11.19
CA HIS A 276 -1.61 49.52 11.60
C HIS A 276 -1.24 49.81 13.05
N SER A 277 -0.29 50.73 13.24
CA SER A 277 0.01 51.35 14.53
C SER A 277 -1.11 52.31 14.91
N ASN A 278 -2.02 51.89 15.80
CA ASN A 278 -2.90 52.82 16.52
C ASN A 278 -2.16 53.29 17.79
N CYS A 279 -1.39 54.36 17.63
CA CYS A 279 -0.92 55.18 18.74
C CYS A 279 -2.05 56.16 19.10
N SER A 280 -2.81 55.87 20.15
CA SER A 280 -3.66 56.87 20.81
C SER A 280 -2.94 57.33 22.06
N SER A 281 -2.18 58.41 21.90
CA SER A 281 -1.63 59.23 22.97
C SER A 281 -2.74 60.07 23.60
N ASN A 282 -2.99 59.88 24.89
CA ASN A 282 -3.60 60.91 25.73
C ASN A 282 -2.90 60.88 27.09
N GLY A 283 -1.93 61.77 27.24
CA GLY A 283 -1.13 61.98 28.44
C GLY A 283 -0.51 63.36 28.35
N SER A 284 -1.29 64.36 28.75
CA SER A 284 -0.90 65.76 28.90
C SER A 284 0.03 65.92 30.10
N PHE A 285 1.25 66.42 29.87
CA PHE A 285 2.05 67.13 30.86
C PHE A 285 3.07 68.02 30.11
N GLU A 286 2.85 69.33 30.12
CA GLU A 286 3.89 70.34 29.87
C GLU A 286 4.14 71.04 31.22
N ASP A 287 5.41 71.08 31.63
CA ASP A 287 5.97 72.05 32.56
C ASP A 287 7.02 72.87 31.77
N ASN A 288 6.80 74.19 31.73
CA ASN A 288 7.66 75.30 31.30
C ASN A 288 8.20 75.38 29.86
#